data_AF-A0A327TY14-F1
#
_entry.id   AF-A0A327TY14-F1
#
_cell.length_a   1.000
_cell.length_b   1.000
_cell.length_c   1.000
_cell.angle_alpha   90.00
_cell.angle_beta   90.00
_cell.angle_gamma   90.00
#
_symmetry.space_group_name_H-M   'P 1'
#
loop_
_entity.id
_entity.type
_entity.pdbx_description
1 polymer ?
#
loop_
_entity_poly.entity_id
_entity_poly.type
_entity_poly.pdbx_seq_one_letter_code
_entity_poly.pdbx_strand_id
1 'polypeptide(L)'
;MPILARLRPSSDLVETVIVSYGDGHHDAPRGNALRIDTRPLHNPASDPAVRERMLDSTGIDPHVQAYVRATPGFETIVQHGLDHAWSLLMVPGRRFRVDIHVTGGRGRHRSVVVAEEVAARLRAHGIGVETEHRHIDRPLPDALRDLFGDSELAALRLLAQGRTEVEIAQSLSVRPETAGRLLYRARILLRGRTLPHAIACGYETGLLQPSADERDLDPE
;
A
#
# COMPACT_ATOMS: atom_id res chain seq x y z
N MET A 1 4.48 -32.86 44.80
CA MET A 1 4.53 -32.46 43.38
C MET A 1 3.78 -31.13 43.23
N PRO A 2 4.43 -29.96 43.30
CA PRO A 2 3.74 -28.71 43.05
C PRO A 2 3.65 -28.49 41.53
N ILE A 3 2.42 -28.30 41.05
CA ILE A 3 2.10 -27.89 39.70
C ILE A 3 2.67 -26.48 39.50
N LEU A 4 3.55 -26.34 38.52
CA LEU A 4 4.19 -25.10 38.13
C LEU A 4 3.14 -24.01 37.92
N ALA A 5 3.29 -22.93 38.70
CA ALA A 5 2.64 -21.66 38.44
C ALA A 5 2.89 -21.29 36.97
N ARG A 6 1.81 -21.02 36.24
CA ARG A 6 1.90 -20.40 34.91
C ARG A 6 2.62 -19.07 35.07
N LEU A 7 3.89 -19.03 34.70
CA LEU A 7 4.53 -17.78 34.33
C LEU A 7 3.66 -17.19 33.22
N ARG A 8 2.98 -16.08 33.50
CA ARG A 8 2.41 -15.25 32.45
C ARG A 8 3.57 -14.91 31.50
N PRO A 9 3.43 -15.04 30.17
CA PRO A 9 4.45 -14.52 29.29
C PRO A 9 4.62 -13.04 29.64
N SER A 10 5.84 -12.66 29.99
CA SER A 10 6.22 -11.27 30.15
C SER A 10 5.95 -10.56 28.82
N SER A 11 5.33 -9.38 28.86
CA SER A 11 5.24 -8.46 27.70
C SER A 11 6.60 -8.11 27.07
N ASP A 12 7.68 -8.51 27.75
CA ASP A 12 9.07 -8.25 27.39
C ASP A 12 9.61 -9.21 26.29
N LEU A 13 8.87 -10.26 25.91
CA LEU A 13 9.23 -11.14 24.80
C LEU A 13 8.46 -10.74 23.54
N VAL A 14 9.18 -10.43 22.46
CA VAL A 14 8.59 -10.10 21.16
C VAL A 14 7.98 -11.37 20.55
N GLU A 15 6.67 -11.46 20.58
CA GLU A 15 5.89 -12.60 20.08
C GLU A 15 5.49 -12.45 18.60
N THR A 16 5.39 -11.20 18.15
CA THR A 16 5.02 -10.80 16.79
C THR A 16 5.83 -9.59 16.34
N VAL A 17 6.35 -9.65 15.11
CA VAL A 17 6.86 -8.47 14.40
C VAL A 17 5.93 -8.17 13.23
N ILE A 18 5.47 -6.92 13.14
CA ILE A 18 4.64 -6.45 12.04
C ILE A 18 5.45 -5.48 11.18
N VAL A 19 5.71 -5.88 9.94
CA VAL A 19 6.43 -5.05 8.97
C VAL A 19 5.45 -4.51 7.93
N SER A 20 5.29 -3.17 7.88
CA SER A 20 4.56 -2.52 6.80
C SER A 20 5.51 -2.10 5.68
N TYR A 21 5.13 -2.32 4.43
CA TYR A 21 5.97 -1.99 3.27
C TYR A 21 5.14 -1.73 2.01
N GLY A 22 5.83 -1.19 1.00
CA GLY A 22 5.31 -0.94 -0.33
C GLY A 22 5.89 -1.89 -1.36
N ASP A 23 5.03 -2.60 -2.10
CA ASP A 23 5.47 -3.47 -3.22
C ASP A 23 6.18 -2.68 -4.34
N GLY A 24 5.94 -1.37 -4.44
CA GLY A 24 6.58 -0.48 -5.42
C GLY A 24 8.09 -0.29 -5.24
N HIS A 25 8.66 -0.68 -4.09
CA HIS A 25 10.11 -0.62 -3.85
C HIS A 25 10.85 -1.90 -4.29
N HIS A 26 10.11 -2.97 -4.64
CA HIS A 26 10.67 -4.24 -5.12
C HIS A 26 11.65 -4.96 -4.16
N ASP A 27 11.62 -4.64 -2.87
CA ASP A 27 12.48 -5.18 -1.82
C ASP A 27 11.65 -5.71 -0.64
N ALA A 28 10.55 -6.41 -0.94
CA ALA A 28 9.63 -6.97 0.06
C ALA A 28 10.36 -7.71 1.20
N PRO A 29 9.92 -7.55 2.47
CA PRO A 29 10.50 -8.26 3.60
C PRO A 29 10.52 -9.78 3.37
N ARG A 30 11.65 -10.40 3.70
CA ARG A 30 11.87 -11.84 3.53
C ARG A 30 11.43 -12.58 4.80
N GLY A 31 11.22 -13.88 4.68
CA GLY A 31 10.83 -14.75 5.80
C GLY A 31 9.41 -15.27 5.67
N ASN A 32 9.03 -16.14 6.59
CA ASN A 32 7.68 -16.69 6.66
C ASN A 32 6.80 -15.79 7.55
N ALA A 33 5.83 -15.12 6.93
CA ALA A 33 4.94 -14.18 7.61
C ALA A 33 3.54 -14.26 7.03
N LEU A 34 2.54 -14.01 7.88
CA LEU A 34 1.18 -13.75 7.42
C LEU A 34 1.17 -12.47 6.58
N ARG A 35 0.43 -12.46 5.47
CA ARG A 35 0.38 -11.28 4.60
C ARG A 35 -1.00 -10.63 4.63
N ILE A 36 -1.03 -9.32 4.85
CA ILE A 36 -2.25 -8.49 4.78
C ILE A 36 -2.07 -7.51 3.62
N ASP A 37 -2.98 -7.53 2.66
CA ASP A 37 -2.97 -6.64 1.51
C ASP A 37 -3.96 -5.49 1.70
N THR A 38 -3.45 -4.28 1.72
CA THR A 38 -4.23 -3.07 2.01
C THR A 38 -4.69 -2.32 0.75
N ARG A 39 -4.36 -2.82 -0.44
CA ARG A 39 -4.75 -2.19 -1.71
C ARG A 39 -6.26 -2.02 -1.92
N PRO A 40 -7.15 -2.84 -1.34
CA PRO A 40 -8.58 -2.58 -1.39
C PRO A 40 -9.04 -1.35 -0.60
N LEU A 41 -8.23 -0.82 0.31
CA LEU A 41 -8.58 0.33 1.15
C LEU A 41 -8.38 1.66 0.40
N HIS A 42 -9.11 2.70 0.83
CA HIS A 42 -8.96 4.06 0.32
C HIS A 42 -7.53 4.55 0.49
N ASN A 43 -6.99 5.17 -0.56
CA ASN A 43 -5.62 5.65 -0.59
C ASN A 43 -5.60 7.16 -0.79
N PRO A 44 -5.03 7.94 0.13
CA PRO A 44 -4.95 9.39 -0.03
C PRO A 44 -4.29 9.82 -1.35
N ALA A 45 -3.27 9.08 -1.81
CA ALA A 45 -2.58 9.42 -3.07
C ALA A 45 -3.43 9.18 -4.35
N SER A 46 -4.50 8.38 -4.26
CA SER A 46 -5.37 8.05 -5.39
C SER A 46 -6.67 8.85 -5.38
N ASP A 47 -6.98 9.58 -4.30
CA ASP A 47 -8.21 10.37 -4.15
C ASP A 47 -7.90 11.86 -4.36
N PRO A 48 -8.35 12.45 -5.48
CA PRO A 48 -8.07 13.85 -5.80
C PRO A 48 -8.50 14.83 -4.70
N ALA A 49 -9.61 14.55 -3.99
CA ALA A 49 -10.19 15.45 -2.99
C ALA A 49 -9.34 15.57 -1.71
N VAL A 50 -8.45 14.60 -1.46
CA VAL A 50 -7.64 14.58 -0.24
C VAL A 50 -6.14 14.51 -0.51
N ARG A 51 -5.74 14.22 -1.75
CA ARG A 51 -4.35 13.99 -2.13
C ARG A 51 -3.46 15.16 -1.75
N GLU A 52 -3.76 16.39 -2.18
CA GLU A 52 -2.86 17.54 -1.95
C GLU A 52 -2.52 17.73 -0.46
N ARG A 53 -3.51 17.57 0.42
CA ARG A 53 -3.34 17.72 1.86
C ARG A 53 -2.71 16.52 2.57
N MET A 54 -2.76 15.32 1.98
CA MET A 54 -2.36 14.07 2.64
C MET A 54 -1.21 13.34 1.93
N LEU A 55 -0.81 13.77 0.74
CA LEU A 55 0.23 13.10 -0.06
C LEU A 55 1.55 13.02 0.71
N ASP A 56 1.87 14.12 1.40
CA ASP A 56 3.08 14.29 2.21
C ASP A 56 2.94 13.83 3.66
N SER A 57 1.75 13.37 4.06
CA SER A 57 1.52 12.75 5.36
C SER A 57 1.86 11.25 5.32
N THR A 58 1.75 10.59 6.47
CA THR A 58 2.03 9.16 6.64
C THR A 58 0.87 8.48 7.38
N GLY A 59 0.85 7.15 7.39
CA GLY A 59 -0.16 6.41 8.15
C GLY A 59 -0.02 6.50 9.67
N ILE A 60 1.01 7.18 10.18
CA ILE A 60 1.11 7.55 11.60
C ILE A 60 0.22 8.75 11.89
N ASP A 61 -0.01 9.63 10.91
CA ASP A 61 -0.75 10.85 11.12
C ASP A 61 -2.25 10.59 11.35
N PRO A 62 -2.89 11.19 12.38
CA PRO A 62 -4.27 10.90 12.74
C PRO A 62 -5.28 11.14 11.61
N HIS A 63 -5.09 12.15 10.78
CA HIS A 63 -6.00 12.46 9.66
C HIS A 63 -5.91 11.41 8.54
N VAL A 64 -4.71 10.84 8.30
CA VAL A 64 -4.55 9.72 7.37
C VAL A 64 -5.17 8.45 7.95
N GLN A 65 -4.97 8.18 9.24
CA GLN A 65 -5.60 7.04 9.92
C GLN A 65 -7.12 7.10 9.82
N ALA A 66 -7.72 8.25 10.15
CA ALA A 66 -9.15 8.47 10.07
C ALA A 66 -9.69 8.23 8.64
N TYR A 67 -9.01 8.77 7.63
CA TYR A 67 -9.37 8.60 6.24
C TYR A 67 -9.33 7.12 5.80
N VAL A 68 -8.25 6.40 6.11
CA VAL A 68 -8.12 4.97 5.73
C VAL A 68 -9.14 4.12 6.49
N ARG A 69 -9.35 4.36 7.79
CA ARG A 69 -10.34 3.66 8.64
C ARG A 69 -11.78 3.84 8.15
N ALA A 70 -12.08 4.96 7.49
CA ALA A 70 -13.40 5.21 6.92
C ALA A 70 -13.71 4.36 5.68
N THR A 71 -12.77 3.60 5.14
CA THR A 71 -13.02 2.69 4.01
C THR A 71 -14.02 1.60 4.40
N PRO A 72 -15.13 1.41 3.67
CA PRO A 72 -15.95 0.20 3.80
C PRO A 72 -15.10 -1.06 3.64
N GLY A 73 -15.13 -1.95 4.62
CA GLY A 73 -14.32 -3.18 4.64
C GLY A 73 -12.96 -3.06 5.34
N PHE A 74 -12.59 -1.89 5.89
CA PHE A 74 -11.41 -1.73 6.74
C PHE A 74 -11.38 -2.75 7.88
N GLU A 75 -12.48 -2.80 8.65
CA GLU A 75 -12.62 -3.70 9.78
C GLU A 75 -12.51 -5.17 9.37
N THR A 76 -13.10 -5.54 8.23
CA THR A 76 -13.03 -6.90 7.69
C THR A 76 -11.60 -7.33 7.39
N ILE A 77 -10.79 -6.45 6.77
CA ILE A 77 -9.39 -6.74 6.45
C ILE A 77 -8.55 -6.89 7.71
N VAL A 78 -8.73 -5.99 8.69
CA VAL A 78 -8.03 -6.04 9.98
C VAL A 78 -8.39 -7.32 10.74
N GLN A 79 -9.68 -7.62 10.87
CA GLN A 79 -10.15 -8.79 11.62
C GLN A 79 -9.67 -10.10 10.99
N HIS A 80 -9.72 -10.23 9.66
CA HIS A 80 -9.19 -11.42 8.98
C HIS A 80 -7.69 -11.62 9.25
N GLY A 81 -6.91 -10.53 9.27
CA GLY A 81 -5.49 -10.60 9.65
C GLY A 81 -5.28 -11.06 11.09
N LEU A 82 -6.09 -10.56 12.02
CA LEU A 82 -6.05 -10.94 13.43
C LEU A 82 -6.43 -12.40 13.64
N ASP A 83 -7.49 -12.89 12.99
CA ASP A 83 -7.95 -14.28 13.11
C ASP A 83 -6.84 -15.26 12.69
N HIS A 84 -6.11 -14.93 11.62
CA HIS A 84 -4.96 -15.72 11.17
C HIS A 84 -3.81 -15.66 12.19
N ALA A 85 -3.51 -14.47 12.73
CA ALA A 85 -2.47 -14.32 13.75
C ALA A 85 -2.81 -15.13 15.02
N TRP A 86 -4.06 -15.07 15.46
CA TRP A 86 -4.60 -15.83 16.61
C TRP A 86 -4.52 -17.33 16.42
N SER A 87 -4.80 -17.83 15.21
CA SER A 87 -4.68 -19.25 14.92
C SER A 87 -3.26 -19.79 15.17
N LEU A 88 -2.23 -18.96 14.99
CA LEU A 88 -0.83 -19.31 15.20
C LEU A 88 -0.34 -18.97 16.62
N LEU A 89 -0.72 -17.81 17.16
CA LEU A 89 -0.29 -17.34 18.48
C LEU A 89 -0.85 -18.23 19.61
N MET A 90 -2.02 -18.82 19.41
CA MET A 90 -2.69 -19.68 20.40
C MET A 90 -2.28 -21.16 20.33
N VAL A 91 -1.35 -21.55 19.46
CA VAL A 91 -0.85 -22.93 19.38
C VAL A 91 -0.16 -23.33 20.70
N PRO A 92 -0.63 -24.37 21.40
CA PRO A 92 -0.02 -24.79 22.66
C PRO A 92 1.46 -25.17 22.49
N GLY A 93 2.33 -24.65 23.37
CA GLY A 93 3.75 -24.98 23.36
C GLY A 93 4.55 -24.36 22.21
N ARG A 94 4.00 -23.36 21.51
CA ARG A 94 4.68 -22.59 20.46
C ARG A 94 6.08 -22.13 20.89
N ARG A 95 7.05 -22.31 19.98
CA ARG A 95 8.45 -21.86 20.14
C ARG A 95 8.94 -20.98 18.99
N PHE A 96 8.03 -20.46 18.18
CA PHE A 96 8.32 -19.63 17.01
C PHE A 96 7.56 -18.31 17.11
N ARG A 97 8.12 -17.24 16.54
CA ARG A 97 7.48 -15.92 16.41
C ARG A 97 6.44 -15.93 15.29
N VAL A 98 5.37 -15.14 15.41
CA VAL A 98 4.36 -14.98 14.35
C VAL A 98 4.56 -13.62 13.69
N ASP A 99 5.15 -13.61 12.50
CA ASP A 99 5.44 -12.37 11.77
C ASP A 99 4.28 -12.00 10.83
N ILE A 100 4.04 -10.70 10.67
CA ILE A 100 2.98 -10.16 9.82
C ILE A 100 3.57 -9.12 8.85
N HIS A 101 3.33 -9.31 7.57
CA HIS A 101 3.73 -8.43 6.49
C HIS A 101 2.51 -7.70 5.94
N VAL A 102 2.42 -6.39 6.18
CA VAL A 102 1.32 -5.54 5.72
C VAL A 102 1.77 -4.75 4.49
N THR A 103 1.17 -5.05 3.34
CA THR A 103 1.60 -4.47 2.05
C THR A 103 0.63 -3.42 1.53
N GLY A 104 1.18 -2.40 0.86
CA GLY A 104 0.46 -1.42 0.05
C GLY A 104 1.27 -1.04 -1.19
N GLY A 105 0.86 0.01 -1.92
CA GLY A 105 1.62 0.50 -3.09
C GLY A 105 3.00 1.06 -2.72
N ARG A 106 3.03 2.23 -2.04
CA ARG A 106 4.26 2.88 -1.55
C ARG A 106 4.72 2.43 -0.17
N GLY A 107 3.83 1.89 0.65
CA GLY A 107 4.17 1.55 2.03
C GLY A 107 4.08 2.72 3.03
N ARG A 108 3.51 3.87 2.62
CA ARG A 108 3.47 5.10 3.42
C ARG A 108 2.17 5.33 4.21
N HIS A 109 1.02 4.96 3.63
CA HIS A 109 -0.30 5.27 4.19
C HIS A 109 -1.02 4.01 4.70
N ARG A 110 -1.84 3.37 3.84
CA ARG A 110 -2.74 2.26 4.19
C ARG A 110 -2.06 1.11 4.94
N SER A 111 -0.87 0.70 4.47
CA SER A 111 -0.09 -0.38 5.09
C SER A 111 0.36 -0.04 6.51
N VAL A 112 0.72 1.21 6.76
CA VAL A 112 1.12 1.71 8.08
C VAL A 112 -0.10 1.74 9.00
N VAL A 113 -1.22 2.31 8.54
CA VAL A 113 -2.47 2.38 9.32
C VAL A 113 -2.94 0.98 9.76
N VAL A 114 -2.95 0.01 8.83
CA VAL A 114 -3.37 -1.35 9.15
C VAL A 114 -2.36 -2.06 10.06
N ALA A 115 -1.06 -1.84 9.87
CA ALA A 115 -0.04 -2.41 10.76
C ALA A 115 -0.20 -1.90 12.20
N GLU A 116 -0.39 -0.60 12.39
CA GLU A 116 -0.61 0.00 13.72
C GLU A 116 -1.94 -0.44 14.35
N GLU A 117 -3.01 -0.57 13.56
CA GLU A 117 -4.29 -1.08 14.05
C GLU A 117 -4.18 -2.54 14.55
N VAL A 118 -3.56 -3.41 13.76
CA VAL A 118 -3.33 -4.81 14.15
C VAL A 118 -2.44 -4.85 15.39
N ALA A 119 -1.34 -4.09 15.42
CA ALA A 119 -0.43 -4.05 16.56
C ALA A 119 -1.15 -3.60 17.84
N ALA A 120 -1.94 -2.53 17.77
CA ALA A 120 -2.70 -2.02 18.91
C ALA A 120 -3.66 -3.07 19.47
N ARG A 121 -4.38 -3.80 18.61
CA ARG A 121 -5.32 -4.83 19.05
C ARG A 121 -4.62 -6.06 19.62
N LEU A 122 -3.51 -6.49 19.03
CA LEU A 122 -2.69 -7.57 19.59
C LEU A 122 -2.13 -7.18 20.98
N ARG A 123 -1.57 -5.97 21.11
CA ARG A 123 -1.04 -5.44 22.39
C ARG A 123 -2.13 -5.33 23.46
N ALA A 124 -3.35 -4.95 23.08
CA ALA A 124 -4.50 -4.90 24.01
C ALA A 124 -4.84 -6.28 24.60
N HIS A 125 -4.42 -7.37 23.95
CA HIS A 125 -4.55 -8.75 24.44
C HIS A 125 -3.28 -9.26 25.15
N GLY A 126 -2.33 -8.37 25.45
CA GLY A 126 -1.11 -8.69 26.19
C GLY A 126 0.01 -9.33 25.36
N ILE A 127 -0.11 -9.33 24.03
CA ILE A 127 0.92 -9.88 23.13
C ILE A 127 2.06 -8.88 22.97
N GLY A 128 3.30 -9.37 23.07
CA GLY A 128 4.49 -8.56 22.76
C GLY A 128 4.61 -8.30 21.25
N VAL A 129 4.41 -7.06 20.80
CA VAL A 129 4.41 -6.68 19.38
C VAL A 129 5.37 -5.54 19.08
N GLU A 130 6.24 -5.74 18.10
CA GLU A 130 7.06 -4.70 17.46
C GLU A 130 6.50 -4.34 16.08
N THR A 131 6.60 -3.06 15.71
CA THR A 131 6.21 -2.56 14.38
C THR A 131 7.41 -1.96 13.67
N GLU A 132 7.56 -2.27 12.38
CA GLU A 132 8.57 -1.69 11.49
C GLU A 132 7.87 -1.13 10.24
N HIS A 133 8.08 0.15 9.93
CA HIS A 133 7.54 0.77 8.72
C HIS A 133 8.64 0.99 7.69
N ARG A 134 8.96 -0.07 6.95
CA ARG A 134 10.15 -0.15 6.09
C ARG A 134 10.29 1.02 5.11
N HIS A 135 9.19 1.49 4.51
CA HIS A 135 9.18 2.47 3.42
C HIS A 135 8.49 3.80 3.76
N ILE A 136 8.15 4.05 5.02
CA ILE A 136 7.33 5.21 5.40
C ILE A 136 7.93 6.55 4.99
N ASP A 137 9.25 6.69 5.14
CA ASP A 137 10.00 7.90 4.80
C ASP A 137 10.85 7.74 3.52
N ARG A 138 10.70 6.61 2.82
CA ARG A 138 11.47 6.36 1.60
C ARG A 138 10.74 6.95 0.41
N PRO A 139 11.37 7.85 -0.37
CA PRO A 139 10.87 8.12 -1.70
C PRO A 139 10.88 6.82 -2.50
N LEU A 140 9.97 6.69 -3.47
CA LEU A 140 10.07 5.56 -4.39
C LEU A 140 11.41 5.62 -5.14
N PRO A 141 12.05 4.48 -5.42
CA PRO A 141 13.30 4.48 -6.14
C PRO A 141 13.11 5.13 -7.52
N ASP A 142 13.99 6.05 -7.90
CA ASP A 142 14.09 6.58 -9.28
C ASP A 142 14.21 5.45 -10.31
N ALA A 143 14.77 4.30 -9.88
CA ALA A 143 14.83 3.08 -10.67
C ALA A 143 13.48 2.62 -11.26
N LEU A 144 12.33 2.85 -10.59
CA LEU A 144 11.03 2.54 -11.21
C LEU A 144 10.73 3.48 -12.37
N ARG A 145 11.07 4.77 -12.24
CA ARG A 145 10.90 5.78 -13.29
C ARG A 145 11.82 5.50 -14.47
N ASP A 146 13.06 5.07 -14.20
CA ASP A 146 14.05 4.71 -15.21
C ASP A 146 13.65 3.49 -16.06
N LEU A 147 12.73 2.66 -15.57
CA LEU A 147 12.17 1.54 -16.34
C LEU A 147 11.19 2.01 -17.44
N PHE A 148 10.70 3.26 -17.38
CA PHE A 148 9.82 3.83 -18.39
C PHE A 148 10.60 4.78 -19.29
N GLY A 149 10.43 4.63 -20.60
CA GLY A 149 10.80 5.66 -21.57
C GLY A 149 9.82 6.84 -21.52
N ASP A 150 10.25 7.99 -22.03
CA ASP A 150 9.45 9.21 -22.07
C ASP A 150 8.09 9.01 -22.76
N SER A 151 8.06 8.23 -23.85
CA SER A 151 6.82 7.93 -24.58
C SER A 151 5.83 7.08 -23.78
N GLU A 152 6.32 6.19 -22.90
CA GLU A 152 5.47 5.34 -22.06
C GLU A 152 4.82 6.16 -20.95
N LEU A 153 5.59 7.04 -20.31
CA LEU A 153 5.08 8.00 -19.34
C LEU A 153 4.10 8.99 -19.97
N ALA A 154 4.41 9.50 -21.17
CA ALA A 154 3.52 10.41 -21.89
C ALA A 154 2.20 9.74 -22.28
N ALA A 155 2.25 8.52 -22.81
CA ALA A 155 1.05 7.74 -23.12
C ALA A 155 0.19 7.48 -21.88
N LEU A 156 0.82 7.12 -20.75
CA LEU A 156 0.12 6.87 -19.50
C LEU A 156 -0.52 8.14 -18.92
N ARG A 157 0.14 9.31 -19.04
CA ARG A 157 -0.42 10.61 -18.64
C ARG A 157 -1.63 11.00 -19.48
N LEU A 158 -1.53 10.88 -20.80
CA LEU A 158 -2.65 11.19 -21.71
C LEU A 158 -3.85 10.28 -21.43
N LEU A 159 -3.60 8.99 -21.17
CA LEU A 159 -4.64 8.06 -20.78
C LEU A 159 -5.30 8.45 -19.44
N ALA A 160 -4.49 8.88 -18.45
CA ALA A 160 -5.00 9.38 -17.17
C ALA A 160 -5.85 10.65 -17.31
N GLN A 161 -5.64 11.44 -18.36
CA GLN A 161 -6.44 12.59 -18.74
C GLN A 161 -7.70 12.22 -19.56
N GLY A 162 -8.03 10.93 -19.66
CA GLY A 162 -9.21 10.45 -20.37
C GLY A 162 -9.07 10.36 -21.89
N ARG A 163 -7.86 10.50 -22.45
CA ARG A 163 -7.63 10.34 -23.90
C ARG A 163 -7.75 8.87 -24.30
N THR A 164 -8.37 8.64 -25.44
CA THR A 164 -8.46 7.33 -26.10
C THR A 164 -7.12 6.93 -26.73
N GLU A 165 -6.93 5.64 -27.04
CA GLU A 165 -5.70 5.16 -27.69
C GLU A 165 -5.40 5.88 -29.02
N VAL A 166 -6.44 6.24 -29.78
CA VAL A 166 -6.30 6.98 -31.05
C VAL A 166 -5.82 8.41 -30.80
N GLU A 167 -6.38 9.11 -29.83
CA GLU A 167 -5.97 10.47 -29.47
C GLU A 167 -4.56 10.50 -28.87
N ILE A 168 -4.19 9.47 -28.10
CA ILE A 168 -2.83 9.28 -27.59
C ILE A 168 -1.86 9.10 -28.76
N ALA A 169 -2.19 8.24 -29.72
CA ALA A 169 -1.37 8.01 -30.90
C ALA A 169 -1.14 9.29 -31.71
N GLN A 170 -2.21 10.07 -31.92
CA GLN A 170 -2.13 11.38 -32.57
C GLN A 170 -1.25 12.36 -31.79
N SER A 171 -1.45 12.48 -30.48
CA SER A 171 -0.69 13.40 -29.62
C SER A 171 0.80 13.06 -29.58
N LEU A 172 1.14 11.77 -29.62
CA LEU A 172 2.52 11.30 -29.63
C LEU A 172 3.11 11.17 -31.04
N SER A 173 2.35 11.50 -32.10
CA SER A 173 2.76 11.33 -33.50
C SER A 173 3.23 9.90 -33.83
N VAL A 174 2.54 8.88 -33.31
CA VAL A 174 2.82 7.46 -33.55
C VAL A 174 1.59 6.75 -34.14
N ARG A 175 1.79 5.52 -34.63
CA ARG A 175 0.65 4.68 -35.06
C ARG A 175 -0.16 4.18 -33.85
N PRO A 176 -1.48 3.98 -33.97
CA PRO A 176 -2.32 3.45 -32.89
C PRO A 176 -1.75 2.19 -32.23
N GLU A 177 -1.24 1.24 -33.01
CA GLU A 177 -0.66 0.00 -32.48
C GLU A 177 0.59 0.25 -31.61
N THR A 178 1.29 1.36 -31.86
CA THR A 178 2.43 1.78 -31.05
C THR A 178 1.95 2.36 -29.72
N ALA A 179 0.91 3.18 -29.72
CA ALA A 179 0.30 3.68 -28.48
C ALA A 179 -0.22 2.51 -27.62
N GLY A 180 -0.91 1.53 -28.22
CA GLY A 180 -1.33 0.32 -27.55
C GLY A 180 -0.18 -0.47 -26.92
N ARG A 181 0.96 -0.61 -27.62
CA ARG A 181 2.18 -1.26 -27.07
C ARG A 181 2.78 -0.50 -25.89
N LEU A 182 2.85 0.84 -25.96
CA LEU A 182 3.36 1.68 -24.87
C LEU A 182 2.49 1.53 -23.62
N LEU A 183 1.16 1.61 -23.77
CA LEU A 183 0.21 1.42 -22.67
C LEU A 183 0.25 0.00 -22.09
N TYR A 184 0.36 -1.01 -22.95
CA TYR A 184 0.51 -2.40 -22.51
C TYR A 184 1.78 -2.59 -21.68
N ARG A 185 2.92 -2.07 -22.15
CA ARG A 185 4.19 -2.17 -21.42
C ARG A 185 4.14 -1.40 -20.10
N ALA A 186 3.57 -0.19 -20.08
CA ALA A 186 3.38 0.58 -18.86
C ALA A 186 2.53 -0.19 -17.82
N ARG A 187 1.46 -0.85 -18.26
CA ARG A 187 0.64 -1.71 -17.38
C ARG A 187 1.45 -2.87 -16.80
N ILE A 188 2.30 -3.52 -17.58
CA ILE A 188 3.15 -4.63 -17.11
C ILE A 188 4.16 -4.12 -16.07
N LEU A 189 4.85 -3.01 -16.36
CA LEU A 189 5.82 -2.40 -15.44
C LEU A 189 5.17 -2.00 -14.11
N LEU A 190 3.95 -1.45 -14.16
CA LEU A 190 3.17 -1.09 -12.98
C LEU A 190 2.45 -2.27 -12.31
N ARG A 191 2.56 -3.48 -12.87
CA ARG A 191 1.82 -4.67 -12.44
C ARG A 191 0.30 -4.43 -12.37
N GLY A 192 -0.20 -3.56 -13.25
CA GLY A 192 -1.60 -3.22 -13.37
C GLY A 192 -2.40 -4.41 -13.93
N ARG A 193 -3.47 -4.79 -13.23
CA ARG A 193 -4.43 -5.80 -13.72
C ARG A 193 -5.19 -5.31 -14.96
N THR A 194 -5.44 -4.01 -15.02
CA THR A 194 -6.12 -3.30 -16.11
C THR A 194 -5.38 -1.97 -16.36
N LEU A 195 -5.69 -1.27 -17.45
CA LEU A 195 -5.14 0.07 -17.68
C LEU A 195 -5.58 1.09 -16.61
N PRO A 196 -6.86 1.14 -16.18
CA PRO A 196 -7.25 1.96 -15.03
C PRO A 196 -6.49 1.64 -13.75
N HIS A 197 -6.24 0.35 -13.47
CA HIS A 197 -5.42 -0.02 -12.32
C HIS A 197 -3.96 0.42 -12.49
N ALA A 198 -3.41 0.38 -13.71
CA ALA A 198 -2.08 0.92 -13.98
C ALA A 198 -2.02 2.43 -13.75
N ILE A 199 -3.05 3.20 -14.14
CA ILE A 199 -3.13 4.64 -13.84
C ILE A 199 -3.16 4.87 -12.33
N ALA A 200 -4.00 4.14 -11.60
CA ALA A 200 -4.01 4.19 -10.14
C ALA A 200 -2.61 3.91 -9.58
N CYS A 201 -1.96 2.82 -9.99
CA CYS A 201 -0.57 2.52 -9.61
C CYS A 201 0.39 3.64 -10.00
N GLY A 202 0.20 4.32 -11.14
CA GLY A 202 0.99 5.48 -11.57
C GLY A 202 0.88 6.66 -10.62
N TYR A 203 -0.32 6.97 -10.12
CA TYR A 203 -0.53 7.96 -9.06
C TYR A 203 0.02 7.49 -7.72
N GLU A 204 -0.26 6.24 -7.34
CA GLU A 204 0.27 5.64 -6.13
C GLU A 204 1.79 5.71 -6.11
N THR A 205 2.44 5.53 -7.26
CA THR A 205 3.89 5.58 -7.43
C THR A 205 4.44 6.95 -7.77
N GLY A 206 3.59 7.99 -7.86
CA GLY A 206 3.95 9.36 -8.25
C GLY A 206 4.62 9.50 -9.61
N LEU A 207 4.59 8.45 -10.45
CA LEU A 207 4.98 8.53 -11.86
C LEU A 207 4.02 9.43 -12.65
N LEU A 208 2.75 9.42 -12.22
CA LEU A 208 1.72 10.35 -12.66
C LEU A 208 1.51 11.44 -11.62
N GLN A 209 1.27 12.64 -12.12
CA GLN A 209 0.85 13.81 -11.35
C GLN A 209 -0.48 14.29 -11.94
N PRO A 210 -1.34 14.93 -11.15
CA PRO A 210 -2.63 15.42 -11.61
C PRO A 210 -2.42 16.57 -12.59
N SER A 211 -3.30 16.72 -13.59
CA SER A 211 -3.24 17.89 -14.46
C SER A 211 -3.68 19.15 -13.71
N ALA A 212 -3.01 20.25 -14.01
CA ALA A 212 -3.33 21.60 -13.55
C ALA A 212 -4.80 22.02 -13.78
N ASP A 213 -5.48 21.45 -14.78
CA ASP A 213 -6.85 21.79 -15.19
C ASP A 213 -7.95 21.24 -14.26
N GLU A 214 -7.62 20.39 -13.28
CA GLU A 214 -8.57 19.97 -12.23
C GLU A 214 -8.70 21.01 -11.09
N ARG A 215 -7.95 22.13 -11.15
CA ARG A 215 -7.95 23.20 -10.15
C ARG A 215 -9.10 24.20 -10.28
N ASP A 216 -9.80 24.21 -11.41
CA ASP A 216 -10.80 25.23 -11.75
C ASP A 216 -12.26 24.73 -11.66
N LEU A 217 -12.50 23.61 -10.98
CA LEU A 217 -13.85 23.07 -10.73
C LEU A 217 -14.16 23.07 -9.24
N ASP A 218 -14.21 24.26 -8.64
CA ASP A 218 -14.91 24.50 -7.39
C ASP A 218 -15.99 25.56 -7.66
N PRO A 219 -17.30 25.26 -7.52
CA PRO A 219 -18.32 26.29 -7.44
C PRO A 219 -18.35 26.85 -6.00
N GLU A 220 -18.48 28.17 -5.90
CA GLU A 220 -18.68 28.94 -4.66
C GLU A 220 -19.66 28.31 -3.65
#